data_AF-A0A1S1RKM4-F1
#
_entry.id   AF-A0A1S1RKM4-F1
#
_cell.length_a   1.000
_cell.length_b   1.000
_cell.length_c   1.000
_cell.angle_alpha   90.00
_cell.angle_beta   90.00
_cell.angle_gamma   90.00
#
_symmetry.space_group_name_H-M   'P 1'
#
loop_
_entity.id
_entity.type
_entity.pdbx_description
1 polymer ?
#
loop_
_entity_poly.entity_id
_entity_poly.type
_entity_poly.pdbx_seq_one_letter_code
_entity_poly.pdbx_strand_id
1 'polypeptide(L)' 'MRIRIEGTRDEITAALAELRAALSVRNVSQLRRNRDDYRYRVYLDAHLATPNRSADQSPPTERTTGRA' A
#
# COMPACT_ATOMS: atom_id res chain seq x y z
N MET A 1 6.03 5.64 -4.65
CA MET A 1 7.22 5.19 -3.88
C MET A 1 7.66 3.84 -4.45
N ARG A 2 8.97 3.57 -4.50
CA ARG A 2 9.50 2.28 -4.98
C ARG A 2 10.26 1.57 -3.85
N ILE A 3 9.83 0.36 -3.52
CA ILE A 3 10.41 -0.48 -2.46
C ILE A 3 11.16 -1.64 -3.12
N ARG A 4 12.40 -1.90 -2.68
CA ARG A 4 13.17 -3.09 -3.08
C ARG A 4 13.07 -4.11 -1.95
N ILE A 5 12.69 -5.33 -2.29
CA ILE A 5 12.67 -6.48 -1.37
C ILE A 5 13.68 -7.50 -1.88
N GLU A 6 14.51 -8.02 -0.99
CA GLU A 6 15.51 -9.05 -1.28
C GLU A 6 15.49 -10.11 -0.19
N GLY A 7 15.55 -11.38 -0.60
CA GLY A 7 15.50 -12.51 0.34
C GLY A 7 15.27 -13.83 -0.38
N THR A 8 14.96 -14.87 0.38
CA THR A 8 14.43 -16.13 -0.17
C THR A 8 13.06 -15.91 -0.82
N ARG A 9 12.62 -16.90 -1.59
CA ARG A 9 11.31 -16.83 -2.25
C ARG A 9 10.16 -16.73 -1.24
N ASP A 10 10.26 -17.46 -0.14
CA ASP A 10 9.27 -17.44 0.95
C ASP A 10 9.24 -16.09 1.67
N GLU A 11 10.40 -15.54 2.04
CA GLU A 11 10.48 -14.21 2.68
C GLU A 11 9.87 -13.11 1.82
N ILE A 12 10.15 -13.13 0.50
CA ILE A 12 9.58 -12.16 -0.44
C ILE A 12 8.06 -12.33 -0.55
N THR A 13 7.57 -13.57 -0.56
CA THR A 13 6.13 -13.85 -0.66
C THR A 13 5.41 -13.34 0.58
N ALA A 14 5.95 -13.60 1.77
CA ALA A 14 5.41 -13.09 3.04
C ALA A 14 5.44 -11.55 3.08
N ALA A 15 6.58 -10.93 2.74
CA ALA A 15 6.71 -9.47 2.72
C ALA A 15 5.74 -8.80 1.73
N LEU A 16 5.52 -9.39 0.56
CA LEU A 16 4.56 -8.87 -0.42
C LEU A 16 3.11 -8.95 0.08
N ALA A 17 2.75 -9.98 0.85
CA ALA A 17 1.41 -10.09 1.45
C ALA A 17 1.15 -8.96 2.45
N GLU A 18 2.09 -8.74 3.38
CA GLU A 18 2.02 -7.66 4.37
C GLU A 18 2.00 -6.27 3.71
N LEU A 19 2.87 -6.03 2.73
CA LEU A 19 2.95 -4.75 2.03
C LEU A 19 1.70 -4.45 1.20
N ARG A 20 1.04 -5.47 0.65
CA ARG A 20 -0.24 -5.29 -0.08
C ARG A 20 -1.39 -4.94 0.86
N ALA A 21 -1.34 -5.35 2.12
CA ALA A 21 -2.33 -4.95 3.11
C ALA A 21 -2.15 -3.48 3.55
N ALA A 22 -0.90 -3.02 3.65
CA ALA A 22 -0.58 -1.67 4.11
C ALA A 22 -0.55 -0.59 3.00
N LEU A 23 -0.29 -0.98 1.74
CA LEU A 23 -0.04 -0.04 0.64
C LEU A 23 -0.95 -0.30 -0.56
N SER A 24 -1.29 0.77 -1.28
CA SER A 24 -1.90 0.66 -2.60
C SER A 24 -0.81 0.33 -3.63
N VAL A 25 -0.68 -0.96 -3.94
CA VAL A 25 0.32 -1.47 -4.88
C VAL A 25 -0.15 -1.28 -6.31
N ARG A 26 0.64 -0.57 -7.12
CA ARG A 26 0.36 -0.34 -8.54
C ARG A 26 1.03 -1.39 -9.42
N ASN A 27 2.27 -1.75 -9.12
CA ASN A 27 3.03 -2.72 -9.91
C ASN A 27 4.02 -3.49 -9.03
N VAL A 28 4.26 -4.74 -9.42
CA VAL A 28 5.27 -5.63 -8.82
C VAL A 28 6.12 -6.18 -9.95
N SER A 29 7.44 -5.97 -9.89
CA SER A 29 8.34 -6.54 -10.89
C SER A 29 8.38 -8.07 -10.80
N GLN A 30 8.83 -8.72 -11.87
CA GLN A 30 9.12 -10.14 -11.83
C GLN A 30 10.19 -10.44 -10.76
N LEU A 31 10.04 -11.61 -10.12
CA LEU A 31 11.03 -12.15 -9.19
C LEU A 31 12.31 -12.49 -9.97
N ARG A 32 13.42 -11.83 -9.64
CA ARG A 32 14.72 -12.07 -10.27
C ARG A 32 15.67 -12.69 -9.27
N ARG A 33 16.34 -13.78 -9.62
CA ARG A 33 17.43 -14.34 -8.83
C ARG A 33 18.66 -13.43 -8.93
N ASN A 34 19.24 -13.08 -7.80
CA ASN A 34 20.54 -12.42 -7.72
C ASN A 34 21.64 -13.46 -7.99
N ARG A 35 22.62 -13.13 -8.83
CA ARG A 35 23.63 -14.09 -9.29
C ARG A 35 24.58 -14.51 -8.16
N ASP A 36 24.83 -13.61 -7.22
CA ASP A 36 25.89 -13.75 -6.23
C ASP A 36 25.45 -14.49 -4.94
N ASP A 37 24.18 -14.39 -4.54
CA ASP A 37 23.77 -14.77 -3.18
C ASP A 37 22.64 -15.81 -3.08
N TYR A 38 22.21 -16.43 -4.18
CA TYR A 38 21.01 -17.31 -4.24
C TYR A 38 19.69 -16.63 -3.80
N ARG A 39 19.73 -15.36 -3.41
CA ARG A 39 18.57 -14.55 -3.05
C ARG A 39 17.82 -14.11 -4.28
N TYR A 40 16.55 -13.83 -4.11
CA TYR A 40 15.70 -13.22 -5.10
C TYR A 40 15.50 -11.74 -4.77
N ARG A 41 15.15 -10.96 -5.78
CA ARG A 41 14.78 -9.56 -5.62
C ARG A 41 13.52 -9.24 -6.40
N VAL A 42 12.73 -8.32 -5.85
CA VAL A 42 11.54 -7.74 -6.47
C VAL A 42 11.48 -6.25 -6.15
N TYR A 43 10.95 -5.49 -7.10
CA TYR A 43 10.63 -4.08 -6.93
C TYR A 43 9.13 -3.91 -6.86
N LEU A 44 8.68 -3.15 -5.87
CA LEU A 44 7.28 -2.83 -5.62
C LEU A 44 7.08 -1.34 -5.83
N ASP A 45 6.24 -0.97 -6.79
CA ASP A 45 5.79 0.40 -6.98
C ASP A 45 4.44 0.58 -6.30
N ALA A 46 4.43 1.37 -5.24
CA ALA A 46 3.28 1.54 -4.37
C ALA A 46 3.13 3.00 -3.90
N HIS A 47 1.91 3.34 -3.51
CA HIS A 47 1.61 4.58 -2.82
C HIS A 47 1.09 4.24 -1.42
N LEU A 48 1.34 5.13 -0.46
CA LEU A 48 0.62 5.11 0.80
C LEU A 48 -0.87 5.15 0.44
N ALA A 49 -1.62 4.13 0.84
CA ALA A 49 -3.06 4.22 0.77
C ALA A 49 -3.41 5.43 1.63
N THR A 50 -3.93 6.50 1.01
CA THR A 50 -4.52 7.59 1.79
C THR A 50 -5.52 6.92 2.72
N PRO A 51 -5.34 6.98 4.05
CA PRO A 51 -6.39 6.52 4.94
C PRO A 51 -7.64 7.28 4.52
N ASN A 52 -8.73 6.55 4.24
CA ASN A 52 -9.98 7.10 3.78
C ASN A 52 -10.42 8.19 4.76
N ARG A 53 -10.05 9.45 4.49
CA ARG A 53 -10.51 10.63 5.25
C ARG A 53 -11.88 11.02 4.73
N SER A 54 -12.79 10.05 4.68
CA SER A 54 -14.14 10.20 4.15
C SER A 54 -15.20 9.72 5.15
N ALA A 55 -14.85 9.64 6.44
CA ALA A 55 -15.80 9.34 7.51
C ALA A 55 -15.97 10.47 8.54
N ASP A 56 -15.52 11.70 8.23
CA ASP A 56 -15.58 12.83 9.17
C ASP A 56 -15.94 14.17 8.50
N GLN A 57 -16.72 14.13 7.42
CA GLN A 57 -17.35 15.33 6.86
C GLN A 57 -18.83 15.09 6.66
N SER A 58 -19.55 14.85 7.76
CA SER A 58 -20.92 15.33 7.85
C SER A 58 -20.85 16.86 7.90
N PRO A 59 -21.42 17.61 6.95
CA PRO A 59 -21.53 19.06 7.13
C PRO A 59 -22.32 19.35 8.41
N PRO A 60 -21.98 20.37 9.21
CA PRO A 60 -22.87 20.79 10.28
C PRO A 60 -24.18 21.19 9.62
N THR A 61 -25.26 20.49 9.95
CA THR A 61 -26.62 20.93 9.62
C THR A 61 -26.93 22.13 10.49
N GLU A 62 -26.34 23.28 10.16
CA GLU A 62 -26.82 24.58 10.59
C GLU A 62 -27.79 25.11 9.53
N ARG A 63 -29.09 24.92 9.79
CA ARG A 63 -30.11 25.94 9.45
C ARG A 63 -31.15 26.00 10.56
N THR A 64 -30.83 26.86 11.53
CA THR A 64 -31.80 27.64 12.29
C THR A 64 -32.73 28.42 11.36
N THR A 65 -33.91 28.77 11.90
CA THR A 65 -34.95 29.74 11.47
C THR A 65 -36.06 29.27 10.51
N GLY A 66 -37.27 29.16 11.08
CA GLY A 66 -38.54 29.11 10.35
C GLY A 66 -39.72 29.25 11.32
N ARG A 67 -39.98 30.49 11.74
CA ARG A 67 -41.09 30.95 12.58
C ARG A 67 -42.45 30.65 11.89
N ALA A 68 -43.42 30.14 12.64
CA ALA A 68 -44.86 30.25 12.35
C ALA A 68 -45.58 30.58 13.66
#